data_AF-A0A8H4WSI6-F1
#
_entry.id   AF-A0A8H4WSI6-F1
#
_cell.length_a   1.000
_cell.length_b   1.000
_cell.length_c   1.000
_cell.angle_alpha   90.00
_cell.angle_beta   90.00
_cell.angle_gamma   90.00
#
_symmetry.space_group_name_H-M   'P 1'
#
loop_
_entity.id
_entity.type
_entity.pdbx_description
1 polymer ?
#
loop_
_entity_poly.entity_id
_entity_poly.type
_entity_poly.pdbx_seq_one_letter_code
_entity_poly.pdbx_strand_id
1 'polypeptide(L)'
;MYFSQIAIVALAAVAEAVDVQVVSVGRNSATNATGLKFWPEKITAEPGTMVQFQFWAGNHTVTQSTFDDPCVPIGNVVSNVTGIYSGYQPVEASMSKGMIPTYTIMVKDKKPMWLFCSKAKHCQGGMSMVINENTSANATRSLNNYKSLCSSATVSEVVPVQGGGSPQGGNGGNGTNTGGSGDDSSDGGSSSGDDSSDDGSSSGDDSSDDGSEDGSGTPTGVAAPGATGTPTAGSSGDPVVTAAAAELKAPISMLLAVGAAAIHNAGNN
;
A
#
# COMPACT_ATOMS: atom_id res chain seq x y z
N MET A 1 -49.35 -32.80 -40.47
CA MET A 1 -48.81 -33.14 -39.14
C MET A 1 -47.50 -32.39 -39.00
N TYR A 2 -47.49 -31.34 -38.18
CA TYR A 2 -46.33 -30.44 -38.01
C TYR A 2 -45.43 -31.00 -36.91
N PHE A 3 -44.20 -31.37 -37.25
CA PHE A 3 -43.19 -31.77 -36.27
C PHE A 3 -42.43 -30.52 -35.82
N SER A 4 -42.72 -30.10 -34.58
CA SER A 4 -42.01 -29.01 -33.90
C SER A 4 -40.64 -29.51 -33.45
N GLN A 5 -39.57 -28.90 -33.96
CA GLN A 5 -38.21 -29.18 -33.54
C GLN A 5 -37.84 -28.24 -32.38
N ILE A 6 -37.58 -28.82 -31.21
CA ILE A 6 -37.07 -28.09 -30.05
C ILE A 6 -35.55 -28.00 -30.21
N ALA A 7 -35.03 -26.80 -30.45
CA ALA A 7 -33.61 -26.53 -30.43
C ALA A 7 -33.15 -26.33 -28.97
N ILE A 8 -32.31 -27.24 -28.47
CA ILE A 8 -31.65 -27.09 -27.17
C ILE A 8 -30.38 -26.26 -27.39
N VAL A 9 -30.40 -25.01 -26.93
CA VAL A 9 -29.20 -24.15 -26.89
C VAL A 9 -28.45 -24.46 -25.60
N ALA A 10 -27.31 -25.15 -25.72
CA ALA A 10 -26.40 -25.35 -24.59
C ALA A 10 -25.62 -24.06 -24.33
N LEU A 11 -25.89 -23.39 -23.21
CA LEU A 11 -25.13 -22.22 -22.74
C LEU A 11 -23.86 -22.72 -22.02
N ALA A 12 -22.71 -22.66 -22.68
CA ALA A 12 -21.43 -22.95 -22.03
C ALA A 12 -21.02 -21.76 -21.16
N ALA A 13 -21.04 -21.92 -19.84
CA ALA A 13 -20.47 -20.94 -18.92
C ALA A 13 -18.95 -21.04 -18.96
N VAL A 14 -18.27 -19.98 -19.40
CA VAL A 14 -16.82 -19.84 -19.28
C VAL A 14 -16.52 -19.37 -17.86
N ALA A 15 -15.97 -20.25 -17.03
CA ALA A 15 -15.46 -19.87 -15.72
C ALA A 15 -14.07 -19.24 -15.92
N GLU A 16 -13.96 -17.92 -15.79
CA GLU A 16 -12.66 -17.26 -15.77
C GLU A 16 -12.03 -17.43 -14.39
N ALA A 17 -10.86 -18.07 -14.34
CA ALA A 17 -10.09 -18.20 -13.11
C ALA A 17 -9.44 -16.86 -12.79
N VAL A 18 -9.81 -16.26 -11.65
CA VAL A 18 -9.17 -15.03 -11.15
C VAL A 18 -7.77 -15.39 -10.66
N ASP A 19 -6.74 -14.77 -11.25
CA ASP A 19 -5.36 -14.90 -10.80
C ASP A 19 -5.18 -14.22 -9.43
N VAL A 20 -4.54 -14.91 -8.49
CA VAL A 20 -4.28 -14.41 -7.13
C VAL A 20 -2.80 -14.54 -6.81
N GLN A 21 -2.13 -13.41 -6.61
CA GLN A 21 -0.75 -13.36 -6.13
C GLN A 21 -0.71 -13.02 -4.64
N VAL A 22 0.06 -13.77 -3.87
CA VAL A 22 0.15 -13.62 -2.41
C VAL A 22 1.41 -12.87 -2.02
N VAL A 23 1.27 -11.91 -1.11
CA VAL A 23 2.37 -11.19 -0.48
C VAL A 23 2.31 -11.42 1.03
N SER A 24 3.35 -12.02 1.60
CA SER A 24 3.48 -12.17 3.06
C SER A 24 4.04 -10.89 3.69
N VAL A 25 3.44 -10.44 4.79
CA VAL A 25 3.79 -9.19 5.47
C VAL A 25 4.29 -9.48 6.89
N GLY A 26 5.43 -8.89 7.27
CA GLY A 26 6.00 -8.97 8.62
C GLY A 26 6.74 -10.29 8.94
N ARG A 27 6.28 -11.40 8.36
CA ARG A 27 7.00 -12.69 8.37
C ARG A 27 6.80 -13.42 7.04
N ASN A 28 7.86 -14.00 6.51
CA ASN A 28 7.83 -14.85 5.32
C ASN A 28 7.16 -16.19 5.67
N SER A 29 6.08 -16.55 4.95
CA SER A 29 5.32 -17.79 5.21
C SER A 29 6.08 -19.06 4.87
N ALA A 30 7.05 -19.01 3.94
CA ALA A 30 7.82 -20.17 3.50
C ALA A 30 9.06 -20.42 4.38
N THR A 31 9.75 -19.35 4.79
CA THR A 31 11.04 -19.46 5.52
C THR A 31 10.94 -19.13 7.01
N ASN A 32 9.79 -18.63 7.48
CA ASN A 32 9.58 -18.08 8.81
C ASN A 32 10.49 -16.88 9.18
N ALA A 33 11.22 -16.32 8.22
CA ALA A 33 12.02 -15.12 8.45
C ALA A 33 11.12 -13.92 8.79
N THR A 34 11.39 -13.23 9.89
CA THR A 34 10.66 -12.04 10.34
C THR A 34 11.39 -10.75 9.98
N GLY A 35 10.65 -9.66 9.76
CA GLY A 35 11.25 -8.36 9.48
C GLY A 35 10.25 -7.31 9.02
N LEU A 36 10.70 -6.05 8.97
CA LEU A 36 9.94 -4.91 8.44
C LEU A 36 9.91 -4.98 6.90
N LYS A 37 9.20 -5.97 6.36
CA LYS A 37 9.32 -6.34 4.95
C LYS A 37 8.05 -6.98 4.39
N PHE A 38 7.89 -6.82 3.09
CA PHE A 38 6.94 -7.55 2.24
C PHE A 38 7.68 -8.68 1.52
N TRP A 39 7.07 -9.85 1.37
CA TRP A 39 7.63 -10.97 0.61
C TRP A 39 6.65 -11.47 -0.44
N PRO A 40 6.98 -11.40 -1.75
CA PRO A 40 8.13 -10.69 -2.32
C PRO A 40 7.96 -9.16 -2.26
N GLU A 41 9.05 -8.41 -2.46
CA GLU A 41 9.03 -6.93 -2.50
C GLU A 41 8.78 -6.38 -3.90
N LYS A 42 8.84 -7.23 -4.92
CA LYS A 42 8.50 -6.91 -6.31
C LYS A 42 7.54 -7.96 -6.81
N ILE A 43 6.44 -7.52 -7.41
CA ILE A 43 5.53 -8.40 -8.16
C ILE A 43 5.18 -7.76 -9.51
N THR A 44 4.89 -8.61 -10.49
CA THR A 44 4.34 -8.22 -11.78
C THR A 44 2.99 -8.90 -11.93
N ALA A 45 1.96 -8.13 -12.23
CA ALA A 45 0.58 -8.57 -12.25
C ALA A 45 -0.18 -7.90 -13.40
N GLU A 46 -0.96 -8.70 -14.13
CA GLU A 46 -1.80 -8.20 -15.22
C GLU A 46 -3.06 -7.52 -14.66
N PRO A 47 -3.69 -6.62 -15.43
CA PRO A 47 -5.00 -6.09 -15.06
C PRO A 47 -6.00 -7.23 -14.81
N GLY A 48 -6.72 -7.16 -13.69
CA GLY A 48 -7.64 -8.21 -13.23
C GLY A 48 -7.05 -9.18 -12.21
N THR A 49 -5.71 -9.26 -12.07
CA THR A 49 -5.07 -10.04 -10.99
C THR A 49 -5.43 -9.45 -9.63
N MET A 50 -5.73 -10.31 -8.67
CA MET A 50 -5.87 -9.95 -7.26
C MET A 50 -4.54 -10.12 -6.53
N VAL A 51 -4.15 -9.12 -5.75
CA VAL A 51 -2.97 -9.21 -4.87
C VAL A 51 -3.46 -9.28 -3.44
N GLN A 52 -3.24 -10.42 -2.79
CA GLN A 52 -3.63 -10.65 -1.41
C GLN A 52 -2.41 -10.53 -0.49
N PHE A 53 -2.48 -9.55 0.41
CA PHE A 53 -1.53 -9.36 1.48
C PHE A 53 -1.95 -10.20 2.68
N GLN A 54 -1.08 -11.09 3.16
CA GLN A 54 -1.30 -11.93 4.33
C GLN A 54 -0.35 -11.48 5.45
N PHE A 55 -0.91 -11.07 6.59
CA PHE A 55 -0.14 -10.47 7.68
C PHE A 55 0.23 -11.54 8.70
N TRP A 56 1.52 -11.86 8.80
CA TRP A 56 1.99 -13.03 9.55
C TRP A 56 2.68 -12.70 10.88
N ALA A 57 3.10 -11.45 11.07
CA ALA A 57 3.66 -10.98 12.33
C ALA A 57 3.48 -9.47 12.49
N GLY A 58 3.51 -8.99 13.73
CA GLY A 58 3.50 -7.57 14.06
C GLY A 58 2.16 -6.88 13.78
N ASN A 59 2.24 -5.59 13.47
CA ASN A 59 1.10 -4.77 13.07
C ASN A 59 1.58 -3.85 11.96
N HIS A 60 1.11 -4.07 10.75
CA HIS A 60 1.58 -3.39 9.55
C HIS A 60 0.40 -2.88 8.72
N THR A 61 0.71 -2.01 7.75
CA THR A 61 -0.23 -1.58 6.73
C THR A 61 0.30 -1.91 5.34
N VAL A 62 -0.60 -1.88 4.37
CA VAL A 62 -0.29 -1.69 2.95
C VAL A 62 -0.86 -0.34 2.57
N THR A 63 0.03 0.63 2.35
CA THR A 63 -0.32 2.01 2.03
C THR A 63 0.32 2.40 0.71
N GLN A 64 -0.44 2.97 -0.21
CA GLN A 64 0.10 3.47 -1.48
C GLN A 64 0.62 4.90 -1.34
N SER A 65 1.74 5.19 -1.98
CA SER A 65 2.30 6.52 -2.16
C SER A 65 2.57 6.81 -3.65
N THR A 66 3.06 8.01 -3.94
CA THR A 66 3.79 8.26 -5.19
C THR A 66 5.23 7.74 -5.06
N PHE A 67 5.97 7.72 -6.17
CA PHE A 67 7.42 7.43 -6.12
C PHE A 67 8.18 8.58 -5.44
N ASP A 68 7.80 9.81 -5.74
CA ASP A 68 8.54 11.02 -5.36
C ASP A 68 8.24 11.45 -3.91
N ASP A 69 7.08 11.07 -3.36
CA ASP A 69 6.66 11.30 -1.97
C ASP A 69 6.51 9.97 -1.22
N PRO A 70 7.60 9.22 -0.99
CA PRO A 70 7.54 7.97 -0.23
C PRO A 70 7.10 8.23 1.21
N CYS A 71 6.62 7.18 1.87
CA CYS A 71 6.19 7.23 3.26
C CYS A 71 5.01 8.18 3.56
N VAL A 72 4.38 8.76 2.52
CA VAL A 72 3.18 9.58 2.64
C VAL A 72 2.06 8.94 1.79
N PRO A 73 0.85 8.77 2.35
CA PRO A 73 -0.27 8.23 1.58
C PRO A 73 -0.55 9.09 0.35
N ILE A 74 -0.76 8.44 -0.80
CA ILE A 74 -0.94 9.13 -2.08
C ILE A 74 -2.09 10.14 -2.06
N GLY A 75 -3.17 9.87 -1.32
CA GLY A 75 -4.29 10.81 -1.17
C GLY A 75 -3.96 12.09 -0.40
N ASN A 76 -2.83 12.13 0.32
CA ASN A 76 -2.37 13.31 1.05
C ASN A 76 -1.48 14.22 0.18
N VAL A 77 -0.99 13.72 -0.96
CA VAL A 77 -0.08 14.45 -1.87
C VAL A 77 -0.68 14.67 -3.24
N VAL A 78 -1.59 13.79 -3.69
CA VAL A 78 -2.32 13.94 -4.95
C VAL A 78 -3.80 14.20 -4.64
N SER A 79 -4.27 15.39 -5.04
CA SER A 79 -5.67 15.77 -4.88
C SER A 79 -6.61 14.84 -5.66
N ASN A 80 -7.78 14.54 -5.08
CA ASN A 80 -8.83 13.72 -5.70
C ASN A 80 -8.40 12.28 -6.03
N VAL A 81 -7.38 11.75 -5.36
CA VAL A 81 -6.97 10.34 -5.48
C VAL A 81 -7.24 9.59 -4.17
N THR A 82 -8.03 8.54 -4.24
CA THR A 82 -8.12 7.54 -3.17
C THR A 82 -7.09 6.46 -3.41
N GLY A 83 -6.07 6.40 -2.54
CA GLY A 83 -5.04 5.38 -2.58
C GLY A 83 -5.43 4.08 -1.90
N ILE A 84 -4.57 3.08 -2.05
CA ILE A 84 -4.64 1.85 -1.26
C ILE A 84 -4.26 2.16 0.19
N TYR A 85 -5.10 1.72 1.14
CA TYR A 85 -4.80 1.71 2.57
C TYR A 85 -5.52 0.57 3.25
N SER A 86 -4.77 -0.41 3.77
CA SER A 86 -5.35 -1.58 4.45
C SER A 86 -5.87 -1.29 5.86
N GLY A 87 -5.57 -0.12 6.43
CA GLY A 87 -5.58 0.05 7.88
C GLY A 87 -4.47 -0.77 8.56
N TYR A 88 -4.32 -0.58 9.87
CA TYR A 88 -3.44 -1.38 10.70
C TYR A 88 -3.97 -2.79 10.88
N GLN A 89 -3.11 -3.79 10.66
CA GLN A 89 -3.42 -5.21 10.73
C GLN A 89 -2.68 -5.86 11.91
N PRO A 90 -3.19 -5.76 13.16
CA PRO A 90 -2.56 -6.35 14.33
C PRO A 90 -2.72 -7.88 14.33
N VAL A 91 -1.62 -8.58 14.04
CA VAL A 91 -1.63 -10.04 13.85
C VAL A 91 -1.99 -10.79 15.13
N GLU A 92 -1.50 -10.34 16.29
CA GLU A 92 -1.77 -10.99 17.59
C GLU A 92 -3.29 -11.12 17.87
N ALA A 93 -4.06 -10.07 17.54
CA ALA A 93 -5.50 -10.06 17.72
C ALA A 93 -6.21 -11.11 16.84
N SER A 94 -5.71 -11.33 15.62
CA SER A 94 -6.29 -12.32 14.69
C SER A 94 -5.83 -13.75 14.98
N MET A 95 -4.57 -13.92 15.38
CA MET A 95 -4.03 -15.22 15.77
C MET A 95 -4.71 -15.79 17.01
N SER A 96 -5.16 -14.94 17.95
CA SER A 96 -5.99 -15.37 19.09
C SER A 96 -7.30 -16.05 18.68
N LYS A 97 -7.75 -15.82 17.43
CA LYS A 97 -8.95 -16.39 16.81
C LYS A 97 -8.61 -17.47 15.77
N GLY A 98 -7.34 -17.88 15.65
CA GLY A 98 -6.87 -18.84 14.66
C GLY A 98 -6.91 -18.34 13.22
N MET A 99 -6.89 -17.01 13.00
CA MET A 99 -6.98 -16.41 11.67
C MET A 99 -5.75 -15.57 11.33
N ILE A 100 -5.45 -15.48 10.03
CA ILE A 100 -4.44 -14.59 9.47
C ILE A 100 -5.18 -13.38 8.88
N PRO A 101 -4.88 -12.13 9.31
CA PRO A 101 -5.45 -10.96 8.68
C PRO A 101 -5.04 -10.91 7.21
N THR A 102 -5.98 -10.57 6.33
CA THR A 102 -5.72 -10.39 4.91
C THR A 102 -6.29 -9.09 4.39
N TYR A 103 -5.62 -8.53 3.39
CA TYR A 103 -6.10 -7.37 2.64
C TYR A 103 -5.88 -7.64 1.15
N THR A 104 -6.90 -7.47 0.32
CA THR A 104 -6.81 -7.82 -1.11
C THR A 104 -7.12 -6.61 -1.97
N ILE A 105 -6.29 -6.38 -2.98
CA ILE A 105 -6.50 -5.34 -4.00
C ILE A 105 -6.63 -5.97 -5.38
N MET A 106 -7.34 -5.31 -6.28
CA MET A 106 -7.36 -5.64 -7.70
C MET A 106 -6.39 -4.74 -8.45
N VAL A 107 -5.55 -5.34 -9.29
CA VAL A 107 -4.68 -4.61 -10.21
C VAL A 107 -5.54 -4.10 -11.37
N LYS A 108 -5.65 -2.77 -11.53
CA LYS A 108 -6.52 -2.15 -12.54
C LYS A 108 -5.81 -1.90 -13.87
N ASP A 109 -4.51 -1.61 -13.81
CA ASP A 109 -3.67 -1.36 -14.98
C ASP A 109 -2.21 -1.76 -14.69
N LYS A 110 -1.35 -1.63 -15.70
CA LYS A 110 0.10 -1.94 -15.57
C LYS A 110 0.93 -0.78 -15.01
N LYS A 111 0.32 0.27 -14.46
CA LYS A 111 1.11 1.38 -13.88
C LYS A 111 1.81 0.90 -12.61
N PRO A 112 3.05 1.34 -12.35
CA PRO A 112 3.73 1.02 -11.11
C PRO A 112 2.95 1.51 -9.89
N MET A 113 2.75 0.62 -8.90
CA MET A 113 2.20 0.97 -7.60
C MET A 113 3.28 0.83 -6.53
N TRP A 114 3.64 1.95 -5.91
CA TRP A 114 4.60 2.02 -4.81
C TRP A 114 3.84 1.90 -3.50
N LEU A 115 4.21 0.89 -2.71
CA LEU A 115 3.53 0.57 -1.46
C LEU A 115 4.53 0.60 -0.31
N PHE A 116 4.07 1.02 0.86
CA PHE A 116 4.87 1.08 2.08
C PHE A 116 4.02 0.73 3.31
N CYS A 117 4.70 0.45 4.43
CA CYS A 117 4.06 0.34 5.73
C CYS A 117 4.11 1.70 6.45
N SER A 118 2.95 2.22 6.84
CA SER A 118 2.82 3.55 7.44
C SER A 118 2.97 3.58 8.96
N LYS A 119 3.23 2.42 9.58
CA LYS A 119 3.45 2.34 11.04
C LYS A 119 4.83 2.85 11.40
N ALA A 120 4.93 3.87 12.24
CA ALA A 120 6.19 4.37 12.76
C ALA A 120 7.29 4.41 11.65
N LYS A 121 8.55 4.20 12.04
CA LYS A 121 9.67 4.23 11.09
C LYS A 121 9.78 2.97 10.21
N HIS A 122 8.71 2.20 9.98
CA HIS A 122 8.78 0.99 9.16
C HIS A 122 9.12 1.32 7.70
N CYS A 123 8.55 2.38 7.14
CA CYS A 123 8.87 2.83 5.80
C CYS A 123 10.36 3.19 5.66
N GLN A 124 10.87 4.04 6.56
CA GLN A 124 12.28 4.42 6.63
C GLN A 124 13.20 3.23 6.89
N GLY A 125 12.71 2.24 7.63
CA GLY A 125 13.37 0.96 7.88
C GLY A 125 13.39 0.01 6.68
N GLY A 126 12.90 0.44 5.51
CA GLY A 126 12.92 -0.31 4.26
C GLY A 126 11.69 -1.16 3.99
N MET A 127 10.60 -0.99 4.76
CA MET A 127 9.35 -1.72 4.55
C MET A 127 8.54 -1.10 3.41
N SER A 128 8.99 -1.39 2.20
CA SER A 128 8.37 -0.97 0.95
C SER A 128 8.45 -2.04 -0.13
N MET A 129 7.52 -1.96 -1.07
CA MET A 129 7.43 -2.85 -2.21
C MET A 129 6.86 -2.14 -3.44
N VAL A 130 6.93 -2.80 -4.58
CA VAL A 130 6.37 -2.30 -5.83
C VAL A 130 5.61 -3.40 -6.57
N ILE A 131 4.47 -3.02 -7.13
CA ILE A 131 3.72 -3.81 -8.11
C ILE A 131 3.95 -3.16 -9.47
N ASN A 132 4.25 -3.96 -10.50
CA ASN A 132 4.43 -3.49 -11.88
C ASN A 132 5.51 -2.41 -12.02
N GLU A 133 6.68 -2.61 -11.40
CA GLU A 133 7.86 -1.77 -11.65
C GLU A 133 8.17 -1.69 -13.15
N ASN A 134 8.41 -0.49 -13.68
CA ASN A 134 8.64 -0.26 -15.11
C ASN A 134 9.92 0.54 -15.36
N THR A 135 11.06 -0.09 -15.06
CA THR A 135 12.39 0.52 -15.25
C THR A 135 12.80 0.66 -16.70
N SER A 136 12.15 -0.05 -17.63
CA SER A 136 12.37 0.16 -19.08
C SER A 136 11.79 1.49 -19.55
N ALA A 137 10.65 1.92 -18.98
CA ALA A 137 10.09 3.25 -19.24
C ALA A 137 10.81 4.37 -18.47
N ASN A 138 11.26 4.09 -17.25
CA ASN A 138 12.05 5.03 -16.46
C ASN A 138 13.03 4.31 -15.52
N ALA A 139 14.30 4.25 -15.91
CA ALA A 139 15.33 3.52 -15.18
C ALA A 139 15.60 4.06 -13.77
N THR A 140 15.28 5.33 -13.48
CA THR A 140 15.46 5.89 -12.14
C THR A 140 14.33 5.47 -11.18
N ARG A 141 13.19 5.03 -11.70
CA ARG A 141 12.04 4.57 -10.90
C ARG A 141 12.11 3.07 -10.62
N SER A 142 13.09 2.70 -9.81
CA SER A 142 13.28 1.33 -9.29
C SER A 142 12.98 1.25 -7.79
N LEU A 143 12.64 0.07 -7.29
CA LEU A 143 12.44 -0.18 -5.86
C LEU A 143 13.65 0.18 -5.02
N ASN A 144 14.87 -0.03 -5.54
CA ASN A 144 16.08 0.33 -4.83
C ASN A 144 16.13 1.84 -4.60
N ASN A 145 15.83 2.63 -5.64
CA ASN A 145 15.79 4.09 -5.52
C ASN A 145 14.62 4.54 -4.63
N TYR A 146 13.45 3.91 -4.77
CA TYR A 146 12.30 4.18 -3.89
C TYR A 146 12.63 3.95 -2.42
N LYS A 147 13.34 2.86 -2.09
CA LYS A 147 13.82 2.57 -0.73
C LYS A 147 14.83 3.58 -0.22
N SER A 148 15.74 4.05 -1.06
CA SER A 148 16.65 5.14 -0.70
C SER A 148 15.87 6.41 -0.32
N LEU A 149 14.85 6.77 -1.09
CA LEU A 149 13.97 7.90 -0.77
C LEU A 149 13.15 7.65 0.52
N CYS A 150 12.69 6.42 0.75
CA CYS A 150 12.01 6.05 2.00
C CYS A 150 12.93 6.28 3.21
N SER A 151 14.20 5.88 3.11
CA SER A 151 15.17 5.99 4.20
C SER A 151 15.49 7.42 4.62
N SER A 152 15.35 8.38 3.69
CA SER A 152 15.53 9.81 3.94
C SER A 152 14.23 10.54 4.31
N ALA A 153 13.08 9.87 4.27
CA ALA A 153 11.79 10.49 4.57
C ALA A 153 11.69 10.86 6.06
N THR A 154 11.28 12.09 6.33
CA THR A 154 11.17 12.63 7.71
C THR A 154 9.85 12.25 8.39
N VAL A 155 8.81 11.91 7.63
CA VAL A 155 7.47 11.59 8.14
C VAL A 155 7.44 10.18 8.70
N SER A 156 7.39 10.05 10.02
CA SER A 156 7.51 8.75 10.70
C SER A 156 6.18 8.04 10.94
N GLU A 157 5.01 8.66 10.83
CA GLU A 157 3.74 7.93 10.90
C GLU A 157 2.65 8.83 10.31
N VAL A 158 1.92 8.33 9.32
CA VAL A 158 0.87 9.11 8.66
C VAL A 158 -0.13 8.17 8.01
N VAL A 159 -1.41 8.46 8.20
CA VAL A 159 -2.52 7.72 7.58
C VAL A 159 -3.20 8.60 6.53
N PRO A 160 -3.94 8.02 5.57
CA PRO A 160 -4.67 8.83 4.60
C PRO A 160 -5.65 9.77 5.29
N VAL A 161 -5.70 11.03 4.87
CA VAL A 161 -6.70 11.97 5.38
C VAL A 161 -8.05 11.61 4.76
N GLN A 162 -9.04 11.31 5.60
CA GLN A 162 -10.42 11.18 5.13
C GLN A 162 -11.03 12.58 5.04
N GLY A 163 -11.45 12.99 3.83
CA GLY A 163 -12.20 14.24 3.64
C GLY A 163 -11.38 15.50 3.37
N GLY A 164 -10.33 15.44 2.54
CA GLY A 164 -9.76 16.65 1.91
C GLY A 164 -9.05 17.63 2.83
N GLY A 165 -8.66 17.22 4.03
CA GLY A 165 -7.76 17.99 4.89
C GLY A 165 -6.29 17.81 4.50
N SER A 166 -5.49 18.85 4.65
CA SER A 166 -4.02 18.76 4.55
C SER A 166 -3.48 17.81 5.64
N PRO A 167 -2.37 17.08 5.40
CA PRO A 167 -1.81 16.17 6.39
C PRO A 167 -1.31 16.93 7.63
N GLN A 168 -2.04 16.81 8.74
CA GLN A 168 -1.54 17.20 10.05
C GLN A 168 -0.63 16.07 10.55
N GLY A 169 0.67 16.36 10.71
CA GLY A 169 1.58 15.49 11.47
C GLY A 169 1.09 15.40 12.91
N GLY A 170 0.31 14.36 13.22
CA GLY A 170 -0.33 14.14 14.51
C GLY A 170 0.24 12.89 15.17
N ASN A 171 0.90 13.10 16.30
CA ASN A 171 1.41 12.07 17.20
C ASN A 171 0.29 11.12 17.66
N GLY A 172 0.50 9.82 17.45
CA GLY A 172 -0.13 8.68 18.16
C GLY A 172 -1.60 8.80 18.56
N GLY A 173 -2.51 8.28 17.72
CA GLY A 173 -3.88 7.98 18.10
C GLY A 173 -4.30 6.61 17.57
N ASN A 174 -4.43 5.62 18.45
CA ASN A 174 -4.95 4.30 18.14
C ASN A 174 -6.44 4.41 17.77
N GLY A 175 -6.74 4.59 16.49
CA GLY A 175 -8.10 4.62 15.96
C GLY A 175 -8.67 3.21 15.79
N THR A 176 -9.40 2.73 16.80
CA THR A 176 -10.34 1.61 16.67
C THR A 176 -11.52 2.05 15.81
N ASN A 177 -11.53 1.64 14.53
CA ASN A 177 -12.72 1.74 13.69
C ASN A 177 -13.78 0.73 14.19
N THR A 178 -14.78 1.24 14.89
CA THR A 178 -16.03 0.51 15.13
C THR A 178 -17.05 1.09 14.16
N GLY A 179 -17.38 0.32 13.13
CA GLY A 179 -18.46 0.65 12.21
C GLY A 179 -19.81 0.53 12.90
N GLY A 180 -20.68 1.51 12.65
CA GLY A 180 -22.09 1.46 12.99
C GLY A 180 -22.87 2.35 12.03
N SER A 181 -23.61 1.72 11.12
CA SER A 181 -24.62 2.34 10.25
C SER A 181 -25.92 2.57 11.03
N GLY A 182 -26.69 3.61 10.67
CA GLY A 182 -28.07 3.78 11.14
C GLY A 182 -28.64 5.20 10.99
N ASP A 183 -29.08 5.52 9.77
CA ASP A 183 -30.30 6.20 9.30
C ASP A 183 -31.07 7.28 10.13
N ASP A 184 -31.45 8.33 9.37
CA ASP A 184 -32.67 9.15 9.37
C ASP A 184 -33.20 9.86 10.63
N SER A 185 -33.24 11.19 10.59
CA SER A 185 -34.49 11.96 10.32
C SER A 185 -34.30 13.47 10.48
N SER A 186 -35.07 14.20 9.68
CA SER A 186 -35.15 15.64 9.49
C SER A 186 -35.59 16.43 10.73
N ASP A 187 -35.13 17.68 10.87
CA ASP A 187 -36.07 18.78 11.14
C ASP A 187 -35.49 20.14 10.72
N GLY A 188 -36.37 20.98 10.19
CA GLY A 188 -36.05 22.31 9.67
C GLY A 188 -36.25 23.42 10.71
N GLY A 189 -35.70 24.60 10.41
CA GLY A 189 -35.98 25.81 11.16
C GLY A 189 -35.07 26.97 10.77
N SER A 190 -35.59 27.91 9.99
CA SER A 190 -35.00 29.22 9.73
C SER A 190 -35.81 30.30 10.45
N SER A 191 -35.12 31.21 11.16
CA SER A 191 -35.48 32.64 11.40
C SER A 191 -34.44 33.20 12.40
N SER A 192 -33.59 34.19 12.08
CA SER A 192 -33.82 35.64 11.93
C SER A 192 -33.92 36.42 13.26
N GLY A 193 -33.00 37.39 13.43
CA GLY A 193 -33.07 38.57 14.31
C GLY A 193 -32.70 38.36 15.79
N ASP A 194 -32.07 39.27 16.53
CA ASP A 194 -31.65 40.66 16.28
C ASP A 194 -30.57 41.07 17.31
N ASP A 195 -29.96 42.21 16.99
CA ASP A 195 -29.02 43.10 17.67
C ASP A 195 -28.99 43.16 19.21
N SER A 196 -27.79 43.47 19.76
CA SER A 196 -27.53 44.72 20.49
C SER A 196 -26.04 44.93 20.76
N SER A 197 -25.59 46.12 20.38
CA SER A 197 -24.29 46.76 20.54
C SER A 197 -23.95 47.12 22.00
N ASP A 198 -22.64 47.27 22.27
CA ASP A 198 -22.02 48.36 23.06
C ASP A 198 -20.49 48.15 22.95
N ASP A 199 -19.76 48.92 22.14
CA ASP A 199 -19.19 50.26 22.37
C ASP A 199 -18.06 50.36 23.41
N GLY A 200 -16.93 50.97 22.99
CA GLY A 200 -16.04 51.67 23.92
C GLY A 200 -14.53 51.43 23.82
N SER A 201 -13.89 52.05 22.81
CA SER A 201 -12.63 52.84 22.83
C SER A 201 -11.43 52.41 23.72
N SER A 202 -10.25 52.18 23.11
CA SER A 202 -9.10 53.13 22.97
C SER A 202 -8.47 53.50 24.33
N SER A 203 -7.18 53.31 24.61
CA SER A 203 -5.97 53.89 24.00
C SER A 203 -4.79 53.25 24.79
N GLY A 204 -3.62 52.95 24.24
CA GLY A 204 -2.59 53.91 23.85
C GLY A 204 -1.37 53.78 24.78
N ASP A 205 -0.18 53.85 24.17
CA ASP A 205 1.08 54.35 24.76
C ASP A 205 1.91 53.33 25.61
N ASP A 206 3.24 53.22 25.53
CA ASP A 206 4.26 53.72 24.61
C ASP A 206 5.64 53.13 25.00
N SER A 207 6.64 53.36 24.14
CA SER A 207 8.12 53.36 24.39
C SER A 207 8.85 51.99 24.49
N SER A 208 9.78 51.61 23.60
CA SER A 208 11.05 52.21 23.11
C SER A 208 12.22 52.12 24.08
N ASP A 209 13.30 51.39 23.69
CA ASP A 209 14.74 51.78 23.68
C ASP A 209 15.64 50.52 23.51
N ASP A 210 16.51 50.45 22.48
CA ASP A 210 17.96 50.82 22.45
C ASP A 210 18.84 49.73 23.11
N GLY A 211 19.92 49.13 22.58
CA GLY A 211 20.80 49.25 21.40
C GLY A 211 22.07 48.44 21.74
N SER A 212 22.63 47.67 20.80
CA SER A 212 23.89 47.92 20.07
C SER A 212 25.23 47.55 20.77
N GLU A 213 26.15 47.06 19.94
CA GLU A 213 27.62 46.86 20.11
C GLU A 213 28.07 45.58 20.84
N ASP A 214 29.19 44.92 20.56
CA ASP A 214 30.24 44.82 19.52
C ASP A 214 31.19 43.72 20.06
N GLY A 215 32.01 43.06 19.23
CA GLY A 215 33.19 42.37 19.77
C GLY A 215 33.67 41.11 19.04
N SER A 216 34.60 41.32 18.13
CA SER A 216 35.43 40.33 17.43
C SER A 216 36.24 39.38 18.34
N GLY A 217 36.57 38.18 17.86
CA GLY A 217 37.65 37.37 18.45
C GLY A 217 37.94 36.02 17.74
N THR A 218 38.79 36.05 16.72
CA THR A 218 39.64 34.93 16.22
C THR A 218 41.09 35.36 16.52
N PRO A 219 42.14 34.52 16.77
CA PRO A 219 42.51 33.27 16.09
C PRO A 219 43.17 32.16 16.96
N THR A 220 43.21 30.89 16.56
CA THR A 220 44.36 30.11 15.98
C THR A 220 44.03 28.64 16.33
N GLY A 221 44.18 27.57 15.54
CA GLY A 221 45.11 27.20 14.49
C GLY A 221 45.82 25.91 14.93
N VAL A 222 45.63 24.76 14.26
CA VAL A 222 46.65 23.70 14.04
C VAL A 222 46.17 22.57 13.10
N ALA A 223 46.77 22.56 11.90
CA ALA A 223 47.40 21.45 11.17
C ALA A 223 46.69 20.09 10.91
N ALA A 224 46.48 19.82 9.61
CA ALA A 224 46.68 18.51 8.97
C ALA A 224 48.19 18.22 8.78
N PRO A 225 48.62 16.96 8.57
CA PRO A 225 48.71 16.34 7.23
C PRO A 225 48.29 14.83 7.29
N GLY A 226 48.21 14.00 6.26
CA GLY A 226 48.78 13.92 4.92
C GLY A 226 48.51 12.49 4.39
N ALA A 227 48.77 12.28 3.11
CA ALA A 227 48.11 11.31 2.24
C ALA A 227 48.70 9.87 2.18
N THR A 228 48.11 9.09 1.25
CA THR A 228 48.65 7.98 0.43
C THR A 228 48.47 6.53 0.86
N GLY A 229 47.95 5.72 -0.08
CA GLY A 229 48.12 4.26 -0.08
C GLY A 229 47.03 3.45 -0.80
N THR A 230 47.05 3.41 -2.14
CA THR A 230 46.44 2.32 -2.95
C THR A 230 47.53 1.28 -3.24
N PRO A 231 47.24 -0.04 -3.23
CA PRO A 231 47.32 -0.78 -4.49
C PRO A 231 46.30 -1.96 -4.65
N THR A 232 45.83 -2.10 -5.90
CA THR A 232 45.82 -3.32 -6.76
C THR A 232 45.07 -4.61 -6.39
N ALA A 233 44.03 -4.86 -7.22
CA ALA A 233 43.61 -6.07 -7.94
C ALA A 233 43.68 -7.48 -7.30
N GLY A 234 42.53 -8.17 -7.35
CA GLY A 234 42.39 -9.62 -7.31
C GLY A 234 41.15 -10.05 -8.10
N SER A 235 41.38 -10.64 -9.27
CA SER A 235 40.39 -11.16 -10.22
C SER A 235 40.21 -12.67 -10.01
N SER A 236 38.98 -13.11 -9.78
CA SER A 236 38.45 -14.46 -10.02
C SER A 236 36.92 -14.35 -9.94
N GLY A 237 36.10 -14.77 -10.90
CA GLY A 237 36.21 -15.90 -11.81
C GLY A 237 35.20 -16.97 -11.35
N ASP A 238 33.98 -16.89 -11.92
CA ASP A 238 32.94 -17.92 -12.05
C ASP A 238 32.02 -18.30 -10.85
N PRO A 239 30.81 -18.86 -11.08
CA PRO A 239 29.86 -18.64 -12.18
C PRO A 239 28.44 -18.27 -11.71
N VAL A 240 27.68 -17.68 -12.62
CA VAL A 240 26.25 -17.40 -12.53
C VAL A 240 25.47 -18.72 -12.47
N VAL A 241 24.84 -19.02 -11.33
CA VAL A 241 23.81 -20.06 -11.24
C VAL A 241 22.44 -19.45 -11.55
N THR A 242 22.06 -19.56 -12.82
CA THR A 242 20.70 -19.29 -13.30
C THR A 242 19.77 -20.38 -12.77
N ALA A 243 19.18 -20.19 -11.60
CA ALA A 243 18.08 -21.03 -11.13
C ALA A 243 16.78 -20.53 -11.77
N ALA A 244 16.39 -21.22 -12.85
CA ALA A 244 15.12 -21.03 -13.52
C ALA A 244 13.94 -21.29 -12.56
N ALA A 245 12.94 -20.43 -12.63
CA ALA A 245 11.65 -20.60 -11.99
C ALA A 245 10.95 -21.85 -12.55
N ALA A 246 10.66 -22.81 -11.69
CA ALA A 246 9.70 -23.87 -11.99
C ALA A 246 8.30 -23.33 -11.67
N GLU A 247 7.63 -22.75 -12.67
CA GLU A 247 6.20 -22.51 -12.60
C GLU A 247 5.46 -23.85 -12.77
N LEU A 248 4.92 -24.37 -11.67
CA LEU A 248 4.07 -25.56 -11.68
C LEU A 248 2.66 -25.15 -12.15
N LYS A 249 2.47 -24.99 -13.46
CA LYS A 249 1.13 -24.88 -14.07
C LYS A 249 0.52 -26.28 -14.14
N ALA A 250 -0.35 -26.60 -13.19
CA ALA A 250 -1.20 -27.78 -13.28
C ALA A 250 -2.43 -27.46 -14.17
N PRO A 251 -2.66 -28.17 -15.28
CA PRO A 251 -3.91 -28.04 -16.02
C PRO A 251 -5.01 -28.85 -15.33
N ILE A 252 -6.04 -28.15 -14.84
CA ILE A 252 -7.31 -28.77 -14.42
C ILE A 252 -8.08 -29.13 -15.70
N SER A 253 -7.76 -30.27 -16.32
CA SER A 253 -8.68 -30.94 -17.24
C SER A 253 -9.59 -31.84 -16.41
N MET A 254 -10.69 -31.26 -15.91
CA MET A 254 -11.77 -32.04 -15.30
C MET A 254 -12.70 -32.54 -16.42
N LEU A 255 -12.65 -33.85 -16.60
CA LEU A 255 -13.44 -34.68 -17.50
C LEU A 255 -14.95 -34.47 -17.25
N LEU A 256 -15.65 -33.80 -18.18
CA LEU A 256 -17.12 -33.74 -18.19
C LEU A 256 -17.66 -34.95 -18.97
N ALA A 257 -17.97 -36.03 -18.25
CA ALA A 257 -18.69 -37.17 -18.81
C ALA A 257 -20.20 -36.86 -18.80
N VAL A 258 -20.75 -36.51 -19.96
CA VAL A 258 -22.21 -36.40 -20.15
C VAL A 258 -22.75 -37.82 -20.40
N GLY A 259 -23.29 -38.43 -19.34
CA GLY A 259 -24.05 -39.67 -19.44
C GLY A 259 -25.47 -39.40 -19.95
N ALA A 260 -25.71 -39.64 -21.23
CA ALA A 260 -27.06 -39.81 -21.76
C ALA A 260 -27.40 -41.30 -21.73
N ALA A 261 -28.27 -41.72 -20.80
CA ALA A 261 -28.85 -43.07 -20.79
C ALA A 261 -30.36 -42.96 -20.95
N ALA A 262 -30.86 -43.80 -21.85
CA ALA A 262 -32.13 -43.70 -22.54
C ALA A 262 -33.36 -43.94 -21.66
N ILE A 263 -34.43 -43.21 -21.99
CA ILE A 263 -35.78 -43.41 -21.49
C ILE A 263 -36.34 -44.68 -22.15
N HIS A 264 -36.50 -45.76 -21.37
CA HIS A 264 -37.25 -46.94 -21.77
C HIS A 264 -38.72 -46.57 -21.88
N ASN A 265 -39.27 -46.57 -23.11
CA ASN A 265 -40.71 -46.56 -23.33
C ASN A 265 -41.16 -48.00 -23.63
N ALA A 266 -41.71 -48.67 -22.62
CA ALA A 266 -42.37 -49.96 -22.79
C ALA A 266 -43.82 -49.71 -23.24
N GLY A 267 -44.10 -50.03 -24.49
CA GLY A 267 -45.47 -50.10 -25.00
C GLY A 267 -45.54 -51.08 -26.16
N ASN A 268 -46.06 -52.28 -25.90
CA ASN A 268 -46.59 -53.11 -26.96
C ASN A 268 -47.74 -53.99 -26.41
N ASN A 269 -48.90 -53.81 -27.05
CA ASN A 269 -50.08 -54.68 -27.17
C ASN A 269 -50.77 -55.19 -25.89
#